data_AF-A0A256XQT7-F1
#
_entry.id   AF-A0A256XQT7-F1
#
_cell.length_a   1.000
_cell.length_b   1.000
_cell.length_c   1.000
_cell.angle_alpha   90.00
_cell.angle_beta   90.00
_cell.angle_gamma   90.00
#
_symmetry.space_group_name_H-M   'P 1'
#
loop_
_entity.id
_entity.type
_entity.pdbx_description
1 polymer ?
#
loop_
_entity_poly.entity_id
_entity_poly.type
_entity_poly.pdbx_seq_one_letter_code
_entity_poly.pdbx_strand_id
1 'polypeptide(L)'
;MVSWGRSFIVALKILAVSFLWILLGLIIIVLPIIGSLGTVIGAIESGTPPSEVVDMLGGFIVLLSITGLIGGIIMTLGVNATYVKFIVDEAINEMRRTTAYAPPPYPT
;
A
#
# COMPACT_ATOMS: atom_id res chain seq x y z
N MET A 1 3.23 -23.20 -20.74
CA MET A 1 2.41 -22.06 -21.21
C MET A 1 1.37 -21.78 -20.14
N VAL A 2 1.55 -20.68 -19.41
CA VAL A 2 0.55 -20.19 -18.46
C VAL A 2 -0.78 -20.03 -19.19
N SER A 3 -1.84 -20.68 -18.69
CA SER A 3 -3.16 -20.46 -19.25
C SER A 3 -3.60 -19.04 -18.95
N TRP A 4 -4.18 -18.36 -19.94
CA TRP A 4 -4.65 -16.98 -19.83
C TRP A 4 -5.51 -16.73 -18.58
N GLY A 5 -6.37 -17.70 -18.23
CA GLY A 5 -7.19 -17.64 -17.02
C GLY A 5 -6.40 -17.68 -15.70
N ARG A 6 -5.26 -18.37 -15.66
CA ARG A 6 -4.42 -18.46 -14.44
C ARG A 6 -3.69 -17.13 -14.19
N SER A 7 -3.10 -16.55 -15.24
CA SER A 7 -2.49 -15.21 -15.18
C SER A 7 -3.49 -14.15 -14.74
N PHE A 8 -4.74 -14.23 -15.24
CA PHE A 8 -5.80 -13.30 -14.86
C PHE A 8 -6.15 -13.38 -13.36
N ILE A 9 -6.27 -14.58 -12.81
CA ILE A 9 -6.53 -14.77 -11.37
C ILE A 9 -5.39 -14.21 -10.51
N VAL A 10 -4.14 -14.41 -10.92
CA VAL A 10 -2.97 -13.85 -10.22
C VAL A 10 -2.98 -12.32 -10.26
N ALA A 11 -3.26 -11.74 -11.42
CA ALA A 11 -3.40 -10.28 -11.55
C ALA A 11 -4.51 -9.72 -10.65
N LEU A 12 -5.65 -10.40 -10.57
CA LEU A 12 -6.76 -10.00 -9.69
C LEU A 12 -6.38 -10.05 -8.20
N LYS A 13 -5.59 -11.07 -7.79
CA LYS A 13 -5.05 -11.15 -6.42
C LYS A 13 -4.07 -10.01 -6.12
N ILE A 14 -3.17 -9.72 -7.07
CA ILE A 14 -2.24 -8.60 -6.95
C ILE A 14 -3.01 -7.30 -6.78
N LEU A 15 -4.05 -7.07 -7.60
CA LEU A 15 -4.88 -5.88 -7.51
C LEU A 15 -5.58 -5.79 -6.15
N ALA A 16 -6.22 -6.87 -5.69
CA ALA A 16 -6.94 -6.89 -4.41
C ALA A 16 -6.00 -6.59 -3.21
N VAL A 17 -4.84 -7.24 -3.16
CA VAL A 17 -3.89 -7.03 -2.05
C VAL A 17 -3.20 -5.66 -2.16
N SER A 18 -2.93 -5.18 -3.38
CA SER A 18 -2.43 -3.81 -3.60
C SER A 18 -3.43 -2.77 -3.10
N PHE A 19 -4.73 -3.00 -3.31
CA PHE A 19 -5.78 -2.13 -2.80
C PHE A 19 -5.77 -2.05 -1.27
N LEU A 20 -5.48 -3.14 -0.56
CA LEU A 20 -5.36 -3.13 0.89
C LEU A 20 -4.19 -2.25 1.37
N TRP A 21 -3.04 -2.30 0.70
CA TRP A 21 -1.91 -1.42 1.02
C TRP A 21 -2.22 0.05 0.76
N ILE A 22 -2.93 0.34 -0.33
CA ILE A 22 -3.39 1.69 -0.66
C ILE A 22 -4.35 2.19 0.42
N LEU A 23 -5.35 1.39 0.80
CA LEU A 23 -6.30 1.75 1.86
C LEU A 23 -5.59 2.01 3.20
N LEU A 24 -4.66 1.15 3.57
CA LEU A 24 -3.93 1.29 4.83
C LEU A 24 -3.06 2.55 4.84
N GLY A 25 -2.34 2.83 3.75
CA GLY A 25 -1.59 4.07 3.62
C GLY A 25 -2.49 5.30 3.61
N LEU A 26 -3.64 5.25 2.96
CA LEU A 26 -4.61 6.34 2.92
C LEU A 26 -5.18 6.64 4.30
N ILE A 27 -5.49 5.61 5.11
CA ILE A 27 -5.95 5.79 6.51
C ILE A 27 -4.88 6.53 7.33
N ILE A 28 -3.61 6.15 7.20
CA ILE A 28 -2.49 6.79 7.90
C ILE A 28 -2.36 8.27 7.53
N ILE A 29 -2.64 8.62 6.28
CA ILE A 29 -2.57 10.01 5.80
C ILE A 29 -3.79 10.81 6.24
N VAL A 30 -5.00 10.24 6.11
CA VAL A 30 -6.26 10.98 6.27
C VAL A 30 -6.65 11.19 7.73
N LEU A 31 -6.40 10.23 8.64
CA LEU A 31 -6.79 10.36 10.04
C LEU A 31 -6.16 11.59 10.74
N PRO A 32 -4.85 11.86 10.58
CA PRO A 32 -4.23 13.08 11.11
C PRO A 32 -4.83 14.37 10.54
N ILE A 33 -5.22 14.38 9.26
CA ILE A 33 -5.85 15.55 8.63
C ILE A 33 -7.18 15.85 9.31
N ILE A 34 -8.04 14.84 9.48
CA ILE A 34 -9.34 15.00 10.14
C ILE A 34 -9.17 15.49 11.57
N GLY A 35 -8.24 14.89 12.33
CA GLY A 35 -7.96 15.31 13.72
C GLY A 35 -7.44 16.74 13.81
N SER A 36 -6.48 17.10 12.96
CA SER A 36 -5.90 18.45 12.94
C SER A 36 -6.94 19.52 12.59
N LEU A 37 -7.77 19.28 11.57
CA LEU A 37 -8.85 20.19 11.18
C LEU A 37 -9.85 20.40 12.31
N GLY A 38 -10.30 19.33 12.97
CA GLY A 38 -11.21 19.45 14.11
C GLY A 38 -10.61 20.28 15.26
N THR A 39 -9.31 20.12 15.52
CA THR A 39 -8.61 20.88 16.56
C THR A 39 -8.51 22.37 16.21
N VAL A 40 -8.19 22.69 14.95
CA VAL A 40 -8.11 24.08 14.48
C VAL A 40 -9.47 24.77 14.52
N ILE A 41 -10.52 24.10 14.04
CA ILE A 41 -11.89 24.63 14.08
C ILE A 41 -12.31 24.90 15.52
N GLY A 42 -12.09 23.95 16.43
CA GLY A 42 -12.41 24.12 17.85
C GLY A 42 -11.65 25.29 18.50
N ALA A 43 -10.39 25.51 18.12
CA ALA A 43 -9.61 26.64 18.61
C ALA A 43 -10.13 27.99 18.10
N ILE A 44 -10.57 28.06 16.84
CA ILE A 44 -11.17 29.27 16.27
C ILE A 44 -12.49 29.58 16.97
N GLU A 45 -13.33 28.57 17.18
CA GLU A 45 -14.64 28.73 17.84
C GLU A 45 -14.51 29.13 19.32
N SER A 46 -13.45 28.69 20.01
CA SER A 46 -13.17 29.09 21.40
C SER A 46 -12.59 30.50 21.55
N GLY A 47 -12.35 31.22 20.44
CA GLY A 47 -11.77 32.56 20.46
C GLY A 47 -10.27 32.57 20.73
N THR A 48 -9.57 31.48 20.43
CA THR A 48 -8.11 31.37 20.56
C THR A 48 -7.42 32.47 19.72
N PRO A 49 -6.37 33.13 20.24
CA PRO A 49 -5.66 34.17 19.50
C PRO A 49 -5.16 33.66 18.13
N PRO A 50 -5.23 34.48 17.07
CA PRO A 50 -4.79 34.06 15.73
C PRO A 50 -3.33 33.57 15.68
N SER A 51 -2.44 34.12 16.51
CA SER A 51 -1.04 33.69 16.59
C SER A 51 -0.90 32.24 17.06
N GLU A 52 -1.68 31.83 18.05
CA GLU A 52 -1.64 30.46 18.58
C GLU A 52 -2.21 29.47 17.56
N VAL A 53 -3.27 29.86 16.83
CA VAL A 53 -3.83 29.04 15.74
C VAL A 53 -2.82 28.84 14.62
N VAL A 54 -2.04 29.88 14.27
CA VAL A 54 -0.96 29.79 13.28
C VAL A 54 0.15 28.85 13.76
N ASP A 55 0.55 28.93 15.02
CA ASP A 55 1.56 28.04 15.59
C ASP A 55 1.08 26.56 15.58
N MET A 56 -0.19 26.32 15.89
CA MET A 56 -0.82 24.99 15.79
C MET A 56 -0.78 24.47 14.34
N LEU A 57 -1.15 25.30 13.36
CA LEU A 57 -1.07 24.94 11.94
C LEU A 57 0.37 24.58 11.53
N GLY A 58 1.37 25.32 12.02
CA GLY A 58 2.79 25.01 11.82
C GLY A 58 3.15 23.61 12.32
N GLY A 59 2.74 23.27 13.55
CA GLY A 59 2.92 21.94 14.12
C GLY A 59 2.21 20.83 13.32
N PHE A 60 0.99 21.11 12.85
CA PHE A 60 0.24 20.16 12.02
C PHE A 60 0.87 19.95 10.65
N ILE A 61 1.44 20.98 10.02
CA ILE A 61 2.15 20.80 8.74
C ILE A 61 3.29 19.79 8.87
N VAL A 62 4.06 19.87 9.96
CA VAL A 62 5.14 18.91 10.23
C VAL A 62 4.58 17.50 10.43
N LEU A 63 3.53 17.36 11.25
CA LEU A 63 2.87 16.08 11.50
C LEU A 63 2.35 15.45 10.19
N LEU A 64 1.62 16.23 9.39
CA LEU A 64 1.04 15.81 8.11
C LEU A 64 2.10 15.45 7.07
N SER A 65 3.24 16.14 7.09
CA SER A 65 4.37 15.80 6.21
C SER A 65 4.95 14.43 6.56
N ILE A 66 5.14 14.15 7.85
CA ILE A 66 5.67 12.87 8.33
C ILE A 66 4.69 11.74 8.06
N THR A 67 3.42 11.90 8.43
CA THR A 67 2.40 10.87 8.19
C THR A 67 2.13 10.65 6.71
N GLY A 68 2.19 11.73 5.92
CA GLY A 68 2.19 11.70 4.45
C GLY A 68 3.29 10.82 3.88
N LEU A 69 4.54 11.04 4.32
CA LEU A 69 5.68 10.24 3.88
C LEU A 69 5.55 8.76 4.29
N ILE A 70 5.18 8.49 5.54
CA ILE A 70 5.00 7.12 6.05
C ILE A 70 3.90 6.39 5.26
N GLY A 71 2.75 7.03 5.10
CA GLY A 71 1.64 6.47 4.33
C GLY A 71 2.05 6.21 2.88
N GLY A 72 2.74 7.17 2.25
CA GLY A 72 3.29 7.02 0.90
C GLY A 72 4.23 5.83 0.75
N ILE A 73 5.19 5.69 1.67
CA ILE A 73 6.14 4.57 1.70
C ILE A 73 5.41 3.24 1.82
N ILE A 74 4.43 3.13 2.71
CA ILE A 74 3.66 1.90 2.90
C ILE A 74 2.88 1.53 1.63
N MET A 75 2.26 2.51 0.96
CA MET A 75 1.57 2.26 -0.30
C MET A 75 2.55 1.76 -1.36
N THR A 76 3.64 2.48 -1.59
CA THR A 76 4.60 2.14 -2.66
C THR A 76 5.30 0.81 -2.39
N LEU A 77 5.83 0.60 -1.18
CA LEU A 77 6.54 -0.64 -0.85
C LEU A 77 5.59 -1.82 -0.74
N GLY A 78 4.40 -1.64 -0.16
CA GLY A 78 3.40 -2.69 -0.04
C GLY A 78 2.91 -3.20 -1.40
N VAL A 79 2.63 -2.29 -2.33
CA VAL A 79 2.26 -2.63 -3.71
C VAL A 79 3.41 -3.35 -4.42
N ASN A 80 4.63 -2.81 -4.38
CA ASN A 80 5.78 -3.46 -5.02
C ASN A 80 6.08 -4.85 -4.44
N ALA A 81 6.04 -5.01 -3.12
CA ALA A 81 6.22 -6.30 -2.47
C ALA A 81 5.14 -7.31 -2.89
N THR A 82 3.90 -6.85 -3.05
CA THR A 82 2.78 -7.67 -3.54
C THR A 82 3.03 -8.14 -4.97
N TYR A 83 3.46 -7.25 -5.87
CA TYR A 83 3.83 -7.60 -7.24
C TYR A 83 4.93 -8.65 -7.26
N VAL A 84 6.05 -8.41 -6.56
CA VAL A 84 7.20 -9.32 -6.52
C VAL A 84 6.76 -10.69 -5.99
N LYS A 85 6.04 -10.74 -4.87
CA LYS A 85 5.59 -11.99 -4.25
C LYS A 85 4.78 -12.84 -5.22
N PHE A 86 3.72 -12.29 -5.79
CA PHE A 86 2.80 -13.08 -6.60
C PHE A 86 3.40 -13.47 -7.96
N ILE A 87 4.25 -12.64 -8.56
CA ILE A 87 4.96 -12.99 -9.79
C ILE A 87 5.96 -14.13 -9.53
N VAL A 88 6.73 -14.05 -8.45
CA VAL A 88 7.72 -15.07 -8.10
C VAL A 88 7.05 -16.40 -7.74
N ASP A 89 5.99 -16.37 -6.92
CA ASP A 89 5.23 -17.56 -6.55
C ASP A 89 4.66 -18.27 -7.80
N GLU A 90 4.16 -17.49 -8.76
CA GLU A 90 3.61 -18.01 -10.01
C GLU A 90 4.69 -18.62 -10.91
N ALA A 91 5.86 -17.97 -11.03
CA ALA A 91 7.00 -18.47 -11.79
C ALA A 91 7.53 -19.79 -11.20
N ILE A 92 7.66 -19.88 -9.87
CA ILE A 92 8.07 -21.10 -9.17
C ILE A 92 7.05 -22.23 -9.41
N ASN A 93 5.77 -21.91 -9.34
CA ASN A 93 4.70 -22.89 -9.59
C ASN A 93 4.71 -23.40 -11.04
N GLU A 94 5.00 -22.54 -12.02
CA GLU A 94 5.14 -22.97 -13.41
C GLU A 94 6.38 -23.87 -13.61
N MET A 95 7.52 -23.51 -13.02
CA MET A 95 8.75 -24.32 -13.04
C MET A 95 8.49 -25.72 -12.46
N ARG A 96 7.92 -25.80 -11.25
CA ARG A 96 7.63 -27.10 -10.59
C ARG A 96 6.72 -27.98 -11.43
N ARG A 97 5.70 -27.40 -12.06
CA ARG A 97 4.80 -28.15 -12.95
C ARG A 97 5.52 -28.65 -14.19
N THR A 98 6.34 -27.81 -14.81
CA THR A 98 7.08 -28.18 -16.02
C THR A 98 8.09 -29.29 -15.73
N THR A 99 8.76 -29.25 -14.58
CA THR A 99 9.70 -30.30 -14.14
C THR A 99 9.00 -31.60 -13.76
N ALA A 100 7.81 -31.53 -13.15
CA ALA A 100 7.04 -32.73 -12.77
C ALA A 100 6.53 -33.55 -13.96
N TYR A 101 6.45 -32.95 -15.15
CA TYR A 101 6.04 -33.61 -16.39
C TYR A 101 7.21 -33.90 -17.35
N ALA A 102 8.46 -33.81 -16.88
CA ALA A 102 9.61 -34.19 -17.70
C ALA A 102 9.54 -35.70 -18.02
N PRO A 103 9.61 -36.11 -19.30
CA PRO A 103 9.60 -37.52 -19.66
C PRO A 103 10.82 -38.22 -19.05
N PRO A 104 10.69 -39.49 -18.61
CA PRO A 104 11.82 -40.24 -18.06
C PRO A 104 12.96 -40.30 -19.09
N PRO A 105 14.23 -40.27 -18.65
CA PRO A 105 15.37 -40.36 -19.56
C PRO A 105 15.28 -41.67 -20.34
N TYR A 106 15.43 -41.58 -21.67
CA TYR A 106 15.51 -42.75 -22.52
C TYR A 106 16.71 -43.61 -22.09
N PRO A 107 16.54 -44.93 -21.92
CA PRO A 107 17.68 -45.81 -21.69
C PRO A 107 18.62 -45.74 -22.90
N THR A 108 19.86 -45.30 -22.67
CA THR A 108 20.98 -45.35 -23.63
C THR A 108 21.52 -46.76 -23.76
#